data_AF-A0AAA9ZCQ9-F1
#
_entry.id   AF-A0AAA9ZCQ9-F1
#
_cell.length_a   1.000
_cell.length_b   1.000
_cell.length_c   1.000
_cell.angle_alpha   90.00
_cell.angle_beta   90.00
_cell.angle_gamma   90.00
#
_symmetry.space_group_name_H-M   'P 1'
#
loop_
_entity.id
_entity.type
_entity.pdbx_description
1 polymer ?
#
loop_
_entity_poly.entity_id
_entity_poly.type
_entity_poly.pdbx_seq_one_letter_code
_entity_poly.pdbx_strand_id
1 'polypeptide(L)'
;MTRLVSLFTVLAFVLCWISAAKADNAEFTAGVLRPADPQEYVPETCNGTKPTVCQSCNAIQVCVEGSSTLNLTRTCPSSTPYCVQSSSGSTCQSSPDAQCTADAANGFVCTSTGFFPDPTSCQVYHYCEKEGDVGDTYDCPSGYRYNSQRKTCQLWGWNRRCETVKCDPTSQNVFAAYPYDDEYYIYCQYDYTTDTPTYQKTYVLSCGKGSKFDAKNQVCKFQCRKVGLFVNTVNPSQYYSCYRNRFQWEAKVNTCSKPNYIFDEELMRCKEDPNATATMTEGEVMDQYQVASLSDSYSTNSAEKTTPASSSSSISTDKPTKVEASSGNPVVSVVLADTVPVRRDCLQFLKDLMQKNNILK
;
A
#
# COMPACT_ATOMS: atom_id res chain seq x y z
N MET A 1 -45.71 32.74 25.01
CA MET A 1 -44.42 32.01 25.07
C MET A 1 -44.57 30.50 24.86
N THR A 2 -45.50 29.80 25.52
CA THR A 2 -45.68 28.33 25.42
C THR A 2 -45.80 27.75 24.00
N ARG A 3 -46.45 28.42 23.04
CA ARG A 3 -46.54 27.94 21.65
C ARG A 3 -45.23 27.98 20.86
N LEU A 4 -44.28 28.83 21.23
CA LEU A 4 -42.96 28.91 20.56
C LEU A 4 -42.03 27.76 20.98
N VAL A 5 -42.07 27.36 22.25
CA VAL A 5 -41.26 26.23 22.77
C VAL A 5 -41.58 24.92 22.05
N SER A 6 -42.88 24.65 21.84
CA SER A 6 -43.35 23.45 21.12
C SER A 6 -42.78 23.36 19.69
N LEU A 7 -42.74 24.48 18.97
CA LEU A 7 -42.26 24.54 17.60
C LEU A 7 -40.74 24.28 17.51
N PHE A 8 -39.96 24.80 18.46
CA PHE A 8 -38.53 24.49 18.58
C PHE A 8 -38.26 23.03 18.94
N THR A 9 -39.04 22.42 19.83
CA THR A 9 -38.89 20.98 20.13
C THR A 9 -39.18 20.10 18.92
N VAL A 10 -40.26 20.37 18.17
CA VAL A 10 -40.58 19.62 16.95
C VAL A 10 -39.50 19.82 15.89
N LEU A 11 -39.01 21.05 15.68
CA LEU A 11 -37.92 21.32 14.75
C LEU A 11 -36.63 20.57 15.14
N ALA A 12 -36.29 20.54 16.43
CA ALA A 12 -35.13 19.81 16.94
C ALA A 12 -35.26 18.29 16.74
N PHE A 13 -36.44 17.71 17.00
CA PHE A 13 -36.69 16.28 16.72
C PHE A 13 -36.61 15.97 15.21
N VAL A 14 -37.18 16.81 14.35
CA VAL A 14 -37.12 16.66 12.89
C VAL A 14 -35.68 16.79 12.37
N LEU A 15 -34.92 17.79 12.82
CA LEU A 15 -33.50 17.95 12.46
C LEU A 15 -32.65 16.77 12.97
N CYS A 16 -32.94 16.23 14.15
CA CYS A 16 -32.27 15.05 14.69
C CYS A 16 -32.58 13.79 13.87
N TRP A 17 -33.85 13.59 13.47
CA TRP A 17 -34.26 12.52 12.55
C TRP A 17 -33.59 12.63 11.18
N ILE A 18 -33.56 13.83 10.58
CA ILE A 18 -32.88 14.08 9.30
C ILE A 18 -31.35 13.82 9.43
N SER A 19 -30.76 14.14 10.59
CA SER A 19 -29.35 13.87 10.88
C SER A 19 -29.06 12.37 11.01
N ALA A 20 -29.97 11.60 11.62
CA ALA A 20 -29.85 10.15 11.75
C ALA A 20 -30.04 9.42 10.41
N ALA A 21 -30.97 9.89 9.57
CA ALA A 21 -31.25 9.32 8.25
C ALA A 21 -30.15 9.56 7.20
N LYS A 22 -29.10 10.33 7.54
CA LYS A 22 -27.97 10.64 6.66
C LYS A 22 -26.63 10.07 7.15
N ALA A 23 -26.69 9.02 7.97
CA ALA A 23 -25.61 8.05 7.99
C ALA A 23 -25.56 7.38 6.61
N ASP A 24 -24.56 7.71 5.80
CA ASP A 24 -24.19 6.89 4.65
C ASP A 24 -23.97 5.46 5.18
N ASN A 25 -24.93 4.56 4.93
CA ASN A 25 -24.77 3.12 5.14
C ASN A 25 -23.80 2.62 4.08
N ALA A 26 -22.53 2.94 4.28
CA ALA A 26 -21.42 2.40 3.53
C ALA A 26 -21.43 0.90 3.77
N GLU A 27 -21.93 0.15 2.79
CA GLU A 27 -21.87 -1.30 2.81
C GLU A 27 -20.39 -1.70 2.74
N PHE A 28 -19.95 -2.47 3.74
CA PHE A 28 -18.58 -2.94 3.86
C PHE A 28 -18.58 -4.46 3.70
N THR A 29 -17.61 -4.96 2.95
CA THR A 29 -17.42 -6.40 2.74
C THR A 29 -15.93 -6.73 2.68
N ALA A 30 -15.60 -8.01 2.88
CA ALA A 30 -14.26 -8.50 2.64
C ALA A 30 -14.00 -8.61 1.12
N GLY A 31 -12.72 -8.50 0.72
CA GLY A 31 -12.34 -8.93 -0.62
C GLY A 31 -12.31 -10.45 -0.73
N VAL A 32 -12.46 -10.96 -1.94
CA VAL A 32 -12.20 -12.36 -2.26
C VAL A 32 -10.69 -12.47 -2.51
N LEU A 33 -10.01 -13.37 -1.78
CA LEU A 33 -8.63 -13.75 -2.10
C LEU A 33 -8.61 -14.23 -3.56
N ARG A 34 -7.81 -13.60 -4.41
CA ARG A 34 -7.52 -14.20 -5.73
C ARG A 34 -6.95 -15.58 -5.43
N PRO A 35 -7.43 -16.65 -6.08
CA PRO A 35 -6.66 -17.88 -6.10
C PRO A 35 -5.24 -17.49 -6.51
N ALA A 36 -4.22 -17.98 -5.79
CA ALA A 36 -2.90 -18.07 -6.38
C ALA A 36 -3.12 -18.70 -7.76
N ASP A 37 -2.73 -17.97 -8.81
CA ASP A 37 -3.15 -18.21 -10.19
C ASP A 37 -3.03 -19.71 -10.49
N PRO A 38 -4.01 -20.42 -11.09
CA PRO A 38 -3.90 -21.87 -11.32
C PRO A 38 -2.71 -22.32 -12.21
N GLN A 39 -1.88 -21.37 -12.65
CA GLN A 39 -0.45 -21.60 -12.85
C GLN A 39 0.34 -21.01 -11.67
N GLU A 40 0.42 -21.77 -10.57
CA GLU A 40 1.59 -21.70 -9.71
C GLU A 40 2.77 -21.90 -10.65
N TYR A 41 3.58 -20.86 -10.82
CA TYR A 41 4.64 -20.88 -11.81
C TYR A 41 5.58 -22.06 -11.49
N VAL A 42 5.57 -23.11 -12.32
CA VAL A 42 6.35 -24.33 -12.06
C VAL A 42 7.78 -24.11 -12.55
N PRO A 43 8.77 -23.88 -11.67
CA PRO A 43 10.14 -23.69 -12.10
C PRO A 43 10.67 -24.98 -12.73
N GLU A 44 11.13 -24.89 -13.97
CA GLU A 44 11.84 -26.00 -14.59
C GLU A 44 13.23 -26.07 -13.94
N THR A 45 13.58 -27.20 -13.35
CA THR A 45 14.88 -27.36 -12.68
C THR A 45 16.00 -27.58 -13.71
N CYS A 46 17.19 -27.04 -13.44
CA CYS A 46 18.39 -27.31 -14.23
C CYS A 46 18.74 -28.80 -14.27
N ASN A 47 18.31 -29.49 -15.33
CA ASN A 47 18.43 -30.93 -15.53
C ASN A 47 19.59 -31.32 -16.48
N GLY A 48 20.45 -30.38 -16.85
CA GLY A 48 21.55 -30.57 -17.81
C GLY A 48 21.14 -30.62 -19.28
N THR A 49 19.86 -30.51 -19.62
CA THR A 49 19.37 -30.55 -21.02
C THR A 49 19.28 -29.16 -21.66
N LYS A 50 19.19 -28.10 -20.84
CA LYS A 50 19.06 -26.70 -21.28
C LYS A 50 20.10 -25.83 -20.55
N PRO A 51 20.72 -24.84 -21.21
CA PRO A 51 21.65 -23.90 -20.57
C PRO A 51 20.94 -22.85 -19.70
N THR A 52 19.64 -22.64 -19.91
CA THR A 52 18.82 -21.70 -19.14
C THR A 52 17.42 -22.27 -18.91
N VAL A 53 16.89 -22.02 -17.72
CA VAL A 53 15.51 -22.32 -17.30
C VAL A 53 14.90 -21.06 -16.70
N CYS A 54 13.56 -20.97 -16.66
CA CYS A 54 12.89 -19.89 -15.95
C CYS A 54 12.62 -20.33 -14.50
N GLN A 55 13.03 -19.52 -13.53
CA GLN A 55 12.80 -19.77 -12.11
C GLN A 55 11.52 -19.09 -11.61
N SER A 56 11.14 -17.98 -12.25
CA SER A 56 9.86 -17.30 -12.09
C SER A 56 9.48 -16.67 -13.42
N CYS A 57 8.27 -16.11 -13.51
CA CYS A 57 7.84 -15.32 -14.67
C CYS A 57 8.67 -14.07 -14.97
N ASN A 58 9.58 -13.66 -14.09
CA ASN A 58 10.48 -12.54 -14.30
C ASN A 58 11.95 -12.86 -14.03
N ALA A 59 12.32 -14.13 -13.80
CA ALA A 59 13.69 -14.51 -13.49
C ALA A 59 14.14 -15.73 -14.30
N ILE A 60 15.28 -15.56 -14.97
CA ILE A 60 15.97 -16.59 -15.72
C ILE A 60 17.15 -17.12 -14.88
N GLN A 61 17.28 -18.44 -14.82
CA GLN A 61 18.34 -19.15 -14.13
C GLN A 61 19.26 -19.80 -15.17
N VAL A 62 20.56 -19.50 -15.07
CA VAL A 62 21.61 -20.11 -15.89
C VAL A 62 21.99 -21.44 -15.24
N CYS A 63 21.90 -22.51 -16.03
CA CYS A 63 22.20 -23.85 -15.58
C CYS A 63 23.68 -24.16 -15.78
N VAL A 64 24.38 -24.44 -14.67
CA VAL A 64 25.79 -24.85 -14.69
C VAL A 64 25.85 -26.37 -14.58
N GLU A 65 26.49 -27.03 -15.56
CA GLU A 65 26.63 -28.49 -15.53
C GLU A 65 27.37 -28.95 -14.27
N GLY A 66 26.85 -30.01 -13.63
CA GLY A 66 27.49 -30.65 -12.49
C GLY A 66 27.26 -30.01 -11.11
N SER A 67 26.57 -28.86 -11.00
CA SER A 67 26.20 -28.32 -9.68
C SER A 67 24.90 -27.51 -9.68
N SER A 68 23.94 -27.94 -8.86
CA SER A 68 22.71 -27.17 -8.59
C SER A 68 22.93 -25.92 -7.73
N THR A 69 24.04 -25.86 -6.98
CA THR A 69 24.37 -24.73 -6.07
C THR A 69 25.15 -23.61 -6.76
N LEU A 70 25.61 -23.82 -8.00
CA LEU A 70 26.31 -22.82 -8.81
C LEU A 70 25.43 -22.16 -9.87
N ASN A 71 24.13 -22.46 -9.90
CA ASN A 71 23.21 -21.83 -10.85
C ASN A 71 23.04 -20.34 -10.54
N LEU A 72 23.24 -19.48 -11.54
CA LEU A 72 23.06 -18.03 -11.39
C LEU A 72 21.67 -17.60 -11.83
N THR A 73 20.90 -17.01 -10.92
CA THR A 73 19.62 -16.37 -11.22
C THR A 73 19.81 -14.90 -11.58
N ARG A 74 19.09 -14.42 -12.59
CA ARG A 74 18.98 -13.00 -12.93
C ARG A 74 17.55 -12.63 -13.30
N THR A 75 17.08 -11.48 -12.83
CA THR A 75 15.82 -10.89 -13.28
C THR A 75 15.89 -10.54 -14.78
N CYS A 76 14.76 -10.66 -15.47
CA CYS A 76 14.61 -10.25 -16.86
C CYS A 76 14.62 -8.71 -17.00
N PRO A 77 15.16 -8.16 -18.12
CA PRO A 77 15.15 -6.72 -18.36
C PRO A 77 13.75 -6.13 -18.43
N SER A 78 13.56 -4.87 -18.03
CA SER A 78 12.27 -4.17 -18.07
C SER A 78 11.64 -4.07 -19.47
N SER A 79 12.45 -4.05 -20.53
CA SER A 79 11.99 -4.09 -21.92
C SER A 79 11.43 -5.46 -22.36
N THR A 80 11.77 -6.51 -21.62
CA THR A 80 11.39 -7.91 -21.89
C THR A 80 11.14 -8.63 -20.56
N PRO A 81 10.13 -8.23 -19.77
CA PRO A 81 10.06 -8.60 -18.36
C PRO A 81 9.61 -10.05 -18.11
N TYR A 82 9.13 -10.76 -19.15
CA TYR A 82 8.60 -12.11 -19.03
C TYR A 82 9.65 -13.16 -19.35
N CYS A 83 9.92 -14.07 -18.42
CA CYS A 83 10.72 -15.25 -18.72
C CYS A 83 9.82 -16.30 -19.39
N VAL A 84 10.12 -16.62 -20.65
CA VAL A 84 9.39 -17.60 -21.46
C VAL A 84 10.22 -18.86 -21.61
N GLN A 85 9.64 -20.01 -21.29
CA GLN A 85 10.30 -21.31 -21.47
C GLN A 85 10.29 -21.74 -22.94
N SER A 86 11.37 -22.38 -23.39
CA SER A 86 11.42 -23.04 -24.70
C SER A 86 12.15 -24.38 -24.65
N SER A 87 12.09 -25.16 -25.73
CA SER A 87 12.72 -26.47 -25.82
C SER A 87 14.25 -26.44 -25.81
N SER A 88 14.87 -25.35 -26.28
CA SER A 88 16.33 -25.15 -26.34
C SER A 88 16.90 -24.32 -25.18
N GLY A 89 16.04 -23.74 -24.34
CA GLY A 89 16.43 -22.87 -23.23
C GLY A 89 15.43 -21.73 -23.04
N SER A 90 15.39 -21.19 -21.83
CA SER A 90 14.54 -20.05 -21.50
C SER A 90 15.09 -18.72 -22.01
N THR A 91 14.21 -17.76 -22.29
CA THR A 91 14.56 -16.40 -22.74
C THR A 91 13.63 -15.34 -22.14
N CYS A 92 14.14 -14.12 -21.97
CA CYS A 92 13.33 -12.97 -21.57
C CYS A 92 12.64 -12.34 -22.79
N GLN A 93 11.32 -12.12 -22.73
CA GLN A 93 10.49 -11.60 -23.82
C GLN A 93 9.54 -10.49 -23.37
N SER A 94 9.03 -9.70 -24.32
CA SER A 94 8.08 -8.61 -24.07
C SER A 94 6.62 -9.06 -23.95
N SER A 95 6.32 -10.31 -24.32
CA SER A 95 5.03 -10.96 -24.13
C SER A 95 5.14 -12.08 -23.09
N PRO A 96 4.13 -12.27 -22.22
CA PRO A 96 4.00 -13.49 -21.44
C PRO A 96 3.75 -14.73 -22.33
N ASP A 97 3.98 -15.92 -21.75
CA ASP A 97 3.56 -17.22 -22.29
C ASP A 97 2.33 -17.77 -21.55
N ALA A 98 2.05 -19.07 -21.65
CA ALA A 98 0.89 -19.69 -21.00
C ALA A 98 1.08 -19.99 -19.50
N GLN A 99 2.32 -20.00 -18.98
CA GLN A 99 2.62 -20.18 -17.55
C GLN A 99 2.72 -18.86 -16.80
N CYS A 100 2.84 -17.75 -17.53
CA CYS A 100 2.98 -16.42 -16.97
C CYS A 100 1.85 -15.51 -17.38
N THR A 101 1.06 -15.04 -16.42
CA THR A 101 0.18 -13.89 -16.65
C THR A 101 1.00 -12.59 -16.55
N ALA A 102 0.47 -11.48 -17.08
CA ALA A 102 1.11 -10.16 -16.96
C ALA A 102 1.39 -9.77 -15.49
N ASP A 103 0.55 -10.26 -14.59
CA ASP A 103 0.60 -10.07 -13.15
C ASP A 103 1.69 -10.93 -12.47
N ALA A 104 1.93 -12.16 -12.94
CA ALA A 104 2.90 -13.09 -12.35
C ALA A 104 4.36 -12.60 -12.43
N ALA A 105 4.70 -11.77 -13.42
CA ALA A 105 6.03 -11.14 -13.52
C ALA A 105 6.21 -9.96 -12.55
N ASN A 106 5.14 -9.46 -11.91
CA ASN A 106 5.14 -8.20 -11.16
C ASN A 106 4.35 -8.27 -9.84
N GLY A 107 4.38 -9.42 -9.16
CA GLY A 107 3.78 -9.59 -7.83
C GLY A 107 4.08 -8.42 -6.89
N PHE A 108 3.06 -8.04 -6.10
CA PHE A 108 3.16 -6.94 -5.15
C PHE A 108 4.23 -7.26 -4.10
N VAL A 109 5.24 -6.38 -3.97
CA VAL A 109 6.34 -6.59 -3.03
C VAL A 109 5.96 -5.96 -1.70
N CYS A 110 5.95 -6.78 -0.66
CA CYS A 110 5.61 -6.35 0.69
C CYS A 110 6.72 -5.49 1.30
N THR A 111 6.37 -4.26 1.68
CA THR A 111 7.30 -3.30 2.30
C THR A 111 7.23 -3.29 3.83
N SER A 112 6.19 -3.91 4.40
CA SER A 112 6.07 -4.31 5.80
C SER A 112 4.87 -5.27 5.95
N THR A 113 4.65 -5.84 7.13
CA THR A 113 3.46 -6.68 7.42
C THR A 113 2.17 -5.84 7.43
N GLY A 114 1.07 -6.39 6.90
CA GLY A 114 -0.28 -5.80 6.95
C GLY A 114 -0.98 -5.77 5.59
N PHE A 115 -2.10 -5.04 5.50
CA PHE A 115 -2.81 -4.84 4.23
C PHE A 115 -2.32 -3.57 3.52
N PHE A 116 -2.24 -3.59 2.19
CA PHE A 116 -1.79 -2.50 1.33
C PHE A 116 -2.75 -2.25 0.18
N PRO A 117 -3.06 -1.00 -0.18
CA PRO A 117 -3.78 -0.72 -1.40
C PRO A 117 -2.92 -1.06 -2.64
N ASP A 118 -3.55 -1.52 -3.72
CA ASP A 118 -2.87 -1.63 -5.00
C ASP A 118 -2.62 -0.23 -5.61
N PRO A 119 -1.42 0.08 -6.14
CA PRO A 119 -1.12 1.40 -6.70
C PRO A 119 -1.86 1.70 -8.02
N THR A 120 -2.32 0.67 -8.74
CA THR A 120 -2.90 0.76 -10.09
C THR A 120 -4.40 0.47 -10.17
N SER A 121 -4.99 -0.16 -9.14
CA SER A 121 -6.41 -0.51 -9.12
C SER A 121 -7.06 -0.28 -7.75
N CYS A 122 -8.02 0.65 -7.68
CA CYS A 122 -8.81 0.85 -6.47
C CYS A 122 -9.70 -0.35 -6.07
N GLN A 123 -9.82 -1.39 -6.89
CA GLN A 123 -10.57 -2.61 -6.56
C GLN A 123 -9.69 -3.70 -5.97
N VAL A 124 -8.36 -3.54 -6.01
CA VAL A 124 -7.40 -4.54 -5.57
C VAL A 124 -6.70 -4.07 -4.30
N TYR A 125 -6.38 -5.01 -3.43
CA TYR A 125 -5.49 -4.79 -2.30
C TYR A 125 -4.69 -6.04 -2.01
N HIS A 126 -3.61 -5.89 -1.27
CA HIS A 126 -2.66 -6.96 -0.99
C HIS A 126 -2.55 -7.17 0.52
N TYR A 127 -2.37 -8.42 0.95
CA TYR A 127 -1.99 -8.74 2.32
C TYR A 127 -0.56 -9.24 2.34
N CYS A 128 0.20 -8.79 3.34
CA CYS A 128 1.61 -9.05 3.50
C CYS A 128 1.86 -9.66 4.86
N GLU A 129 2.33 -10.90 4.90
CA GLU A 129 2.77 -11.53 6.15
C GLU A 129 4.08 -10.93 6.66
N LYS A 130 5.00 -10.60 5.74
CA LYS A 130 6.36 -10.14 6.06
C LYS A 130 6.90 -9.19 4.99
N GLU A 131 7.87 -8.35 5.37
CA GLU A 131 8.65 -7.53 4.44
C GLU A 131 9.52 -8.39 3.51
N GLY A 132 9.59 -8.01 2.23
CA GLY A 132 10.36 -8.67 1.18
C GLY A 132 9.58 -9.75 0.40
N ASP A 133 8.53 -10.31 0.99
CA ASP A 133 7.73 -11.37 0.38
C ASP A 133 6.76 -10.82 -0.70
N VAL A 134 6.14 -11.73 -1.46
CA VAL A 134 5.07 -11.41 -2.41
C VAL A 134 3.73 -11.39 -1.66
N GLY A 135 2.95 -10.33 -1.81
CA GLY A 135 1.67 -10.17 -1.11
C GLY A 135 0.52 -10.94 -1.76
N ASP A 136 -0.33 -11.54 -0.92
CA ASP A 136 -1.58 -12.17 -1.32
C ASP A 136 -2.53 -11.11 -1.90
N THR A 137 -2.94 -11.28 -3.16
CA THR A 137 -3.83 -10.32 -3.84
C THR A 137 -5.30 -10.62 -3.59
N TYR A 138 -6.09 -9.60 -3.24
CA TYR A 138 -7.53 -9.69 -3.01
C TYR A 138 -8.29 -8.75 -3.94
N ASP A 139 -9.39 -9.24 -4.53
CA ASP A 139 -10.34 -8.42 -5.30
C ASP A 139 -11.54 -8.01 -4.44
N CYS A 140 -11.88 -6.72 -4.49
CA CYS A 140 -13.17 -6.24 -4.03
C CYS A 140 -14.30 -6.63 -5.02
N PRO A 141 -15.50 -6.98 -4.53
CA PRO A 141 -16.64 -7.27 -5.39
C PRO A 141 -16.99 -6.14 -6.37
N SER A 142 -17.75 -6.46 -7.43
CA SER A 142 -18.17 -5.45 -8.42
C SER A 142 -18.93 -4.30 -7.77
N GLY A 143 -18.56 -3.05 -8.10
CA GLY A 143 -19.08 -1.83 -7.46
C GLY A 143 -18.41 -1.43 -6.14
N TYR A 144 -17.56 -2.30 -5.56
CA TYR A 144 -16.77 -2.00 -4.38
C TYR A 144 -15.35 -1.56 -4.73
N ARG A 145 -14.72 -0.83 -3.81
CA ARG A 145 -13.32 -0.42 -3.85
C ARG A 145 -12.68 -0.59 -2.49
N TYR A 146 -11.38 -0.87 -2.44
CA TYR A 146 -10.67 -1.03 -1.18
C TYR A 146 -10.57 0.31 -0.45
N ASN A 147 -10.98 0.33 0.83
CA ASN A 147 -10.79 1.46 1.73
C ASN A 147 -9.62 1.13 2.67
N SER A 148 -8.46 1.70 2.39
CA SER A 148 -7.23 1.51 3.16
C SER A 148 -7.27 2.09 4.58
N GLN A 149 -8.15 3.05 4.89
CA GLN A 149 -8.37 3.52 6.27
C GLN A 149 -9.21 2.54 7.10
N ARG A 150 -9.97 1.66 6.44
CA ARG A 150 -10.85 0.64 7.06
C ARG A 150 -10.34 -0.79 6.87
N LYS A 151 -9.31 -0.99 6.05
CA LYS A 151 -8.76 -2.30 5.65
C LYS A 151 -9.84 -3.27 5.14
N THR A 152 -10.79 -2.77 4.35
CA THR A 152 -11.95 -3.54 3.85
C THR A 152 -12.48 -2.96 2.54
N CYS A 153 -13.21 -3.73 1.75
CA CYS A 153 -13.92 -3.23 0.58
C CYS A 153 -15.15 -2.41 0.99
N GLN A 154 -15.37 -1.25 0.37
CA GLN A 154 -16.49 -0.36 0.60
C GLN A 154 -17.28 -0.13 -0.71
N LEU A 155 -18.61 -0.19 -0.64
CA LEU A 155 -19.48 0.12 -1.77
C LEU A 155 -19.26 1.57 -2.21
N TRP A 156 -18.98 1.77 -3.50
CA TRP A 156 -18.43 3.02 -3.98
C TRP A 156 -19.43 3.81 -4.84
N GLY A 157 -20.13 4.75 -4.19
CA GLY A 157 -21.12 5.61 -4.84
C GLY A 157 -20.52 6.48 -5.97
N TRP A 158 -21.34 6.78 -6.98
CA TRP A 158 -20.95 7.38 -8.28
C TRP A 158 -20.11 8.68 -8.19
N ASN A 159 -20.24 9.45 -7.10
CA ASN A 159 -19.57 10.75 -6.95
C ASN A 159 -18.13 10.68 -6.40
N ARG A 160 -17.66 9.50 -5.97
CA ARG A 160 -16.29 9.34 -5.44
C ARG A 160 -15.36 8.88 -6.57
N ARG A 161 -14.22 9.55 -6.76
CA ARG A 161 -13.24 9.19 -7.81
C ARG A 161 -12.37 8.01 -7.36
N CYS A 162 -12.04 7.10 -8.26
CA CYS A 162 -10.87 6.25 -8.09
C CYS A 162 -9.69 7.08 -8.57
N GLU A 163 -8.70 7.27 -7.71
CA GLU A 163 -7.44 7.90 -8.08
C GLU A 163 -6.34 6.93 -7.72
N THR A 164 -5.63 6.50 -8.74
CA THR A 164 -4.48 5.62 -8.66
C THR A 164 -3.22 6.45 -8.48
N VAL A 165 -2.12 5.76 -8.17
CA VAL A 165 -0.80 6.39 -8.02
C VAL A 165 -0.36 7.00 -9.34
N LYS A 166 0.17 8.24 -9.27
CA LYS A 166 0.79 8.94 -10.39
C LYS A 166 2.25 9.16 -10.07
N CYS A 167 3.11 8.38 -10.71
CA CYS A 167 4.56 8.55 -10.64
C CYS A 167 4.99 9.65 -11.62
N ASP A 168 5.74 10.64 -11.14
CA ASP A 168 6.30 11.73 -11.94
C ASP A 168 7.84 11.74 -11.81
N PRO A 169 8.61 11.44 -12.87
CA PRO A 169 10.07 11.39 -12.81
C PRO A 169 10.71 12.78 -12.69
N THR A 170 9.94 13.86 -12.85
CA THR A 170 10.41 15.25 -12.74
C THR A 170 10.13 15.87 -11.37
N SER A 171 9.45 15.13 -10.48
CA SER A 171 9.17 15.53 -9.10
C SER A 171 10.46 15.78 -8.32
N GLN A 172 10.52 16.90 -7.59
CA GLN A 172 11.58 17.16 -6.60
C GLN A 172 11.43 16.32 -5.33
N ASN A 173 10.25 15.74 -5.11
CA ASN A 173 9.98 14.83 -4.01
C ASN A 173 10.29 13.39 -4.42
N VAL A 174 11.08 12.69 -3.61
CA VAL A 174 11.40 11.25 -3.77
C VAL A 174 10.17 10.37 -3.54
N PHE A 175 9.28 10.80 -2.64
CA PHE A 175 8.07 10.09 -2.27
C PHE A 175 6.81 10.89 -2.60
N ALA A 176 5.83 10.22 -3.18
CA ALA A 176 4.48 10.74 -3.37
C ALA A 176 3.54 10.26 -2.25
N ALA A 177 2.52 11.05 -1.91
CA ALA A 177 1.47 10.58 -1.00
C ALA A 177 0.54 9.60 -1.72
N TYR A 178 0.05 8.57 -1.02
CA TYR A 178 -1.01 7.73 -1.57
C TYR A 178 -2.36 8.48 -1.58
N PRO A 179 -3.21 8.36 -2.62
CA PRO A 179 -4.47 9.08 -2.70
C PRO A 179 -5.45 8.74 -1.55
N TYR A 180 -6.02 9.77 -0.93
CA TYR A 180 -7.04 9.70 0.13
C TYR A 180 -6.63 9.03 1.47
N ASP A 181 -5.46 8.40 1.55
CA ASP A 181 -4.95 7.80 2.79
C ASP A 181 -3.46 8.07 2.96
N ASP A 182 -3.19 9.07 3.79
CA ASP A 182 -1.86 9.50 4.22
C ASP A 182 -1.20 8.52 5.20
N GLU A 183 -1.83 7.40 5.61
CA GLU A 183 -1.09 6.30 6.25
C GLU A 183 -0.06 5.67 5.28
N TYR A 184 -0.28 5.78 3.97
CA TYR A 184 0.59 5.23 2.93
C TYR A 184 1.28 6.31 2.09
N TYR A 185 2.45 5.94 1.58
CA TYR A 185 3.26 6.75 0.68
C TYR A 185 3.95 5.87 -0.34
N ILE A 186 4.44 6.49 -1.41
CA ILE A 186 4.83 5.81 -2.63
C ILE A 186 6.27 6.16 -2.98
N TYR A 187 7.06 5.13 -3.30
CA TYR A 187 8.31 5.28 -4.01
C TYR A 187 8.16 4.73 -5.43
N CYS A 188 8.48 5.55 -6.44
CA CYS A 188 8.46 5.14 -7.84
C CYS A 188 9.90 4.98 -8.33
N GLN A 189 10.29 3.77 -8.68
CA GLN A 189 11.60 3.44 -9.21
C GLN A 189 11.66 3.72 -10.71
N TYR A 190 12.70 4.43 -11.14
CA TYR A 190 12.98 4.79 -12.51
C TYR A 190 14.40 4.40 -12.90
N ASP A 191 14.56 4.02 -14.16
CA ASP A 191 15.84 3.94 -14.84
C ASP A 191 16.21 5.31 -15.40
N TYR A 192 17.36 5.86 -14.99
CA TYR A 192 17.89 7.14 -15.46
C TYR A 192 19.12 6.96 -16.39
N THR A 193 19.36 5.75 -16.91
CA THR A 193 20.46 5.50 -17.87
C THR A 193 20.20 6.09 -19.27
N THR A 194 18.95 6.48 -19.56
CA THR A 194 18.52 7.12 -20.81
C THR A 194 17.97 8.53 -20.55
N ASP A 195 18.10 9.44 -21.53
CA ASP A 195 17.62 10.84 -21.45
C ASP A 195 16.13 10.95 -21.07
N THR A 196 15.33 9.95 -21.42
CA THR A 196 13.96 9.76 -20.92
C THR A 196 13.97 8.75 -19.77
N PRO A 197 13.61 9.13 -18.53
CA PRO A 197 13.55 8.20 -17.42
C PRO A 197 12.50 7.10 -17.66
N THR A 198 12.91 5.83 -17.60
CA THR A 198 12.02 4.70 -17.85
C THR A 198 11.46 4.19 -16.52
N TYR A 199 10.13 4.20 -16.36
CA TYR A 199 9.49 3.65 -15.16
C TYR A 199 9.79 2.14 -15.03
N GLN A 200 10.23 1.72 -13.85
CA GLN A 200 10.51 0.32 -13.53
C GLN A 200 9.43 -0.28 -12.63
N LYS A 201 9.22 0.26 -11.42
CA LYS A 201 8.32 -0.32 -10.41
C LYS A 201 7.79 0.72 -9.43
N THR A 202 6.61 0.46 -8.87
CA THR A 202 6.02 1.24 -7.77
C THR A 202 6.08 0.41 -6.50
N TYR A 203 6.51 1.02 -5.41
CA TYR A 203 6.48 0.46 -4.06
C TYR A 203 5.49 1.28 -3.22
N VAL A 204 4.54 0.59 -2.58
CA VAL A 204 3.61 1.19 -1.61
C VAL A 204 4.16 0.92 -0.23
N LEU A 205 4.49 1.99 0.50
CA LEU A 205 5.05 1.94 1.85
C LEU A 205 4.01 2.43 2.87
N SER A 206 4.08 1.90 4.10
CA SER A 206 3.26 2.36 5.21
C SER A 206 4.07 3.20 6.19
N CYS A 207 3.49 4.28 6.70
CA CYS A 207 3.99 4.99 7.87
C CYS A 207 3.72 4.26 9.19
N GLY A 208 2.92 3.19 9.16
CA GLY A 208 2.48 2.44 10.31
C GLY A 208 1.26 3.04 11.02
N LYS A 209 0.63 2.21 11.85
CA LYS A 209 -0.60 2.49 12.59
C LYS A 209 -0.48 3.79 13.40
N GLY A 210 -1.28 4.80 13.04
CA GLY A 210 -1.36 6.08 13.76
C GLY A 210 -0.37 7.14 13.29
N SER A 211 0.53 6.80 12.36
CA SER A 211 1.36 7.77 11.65
C SER A 211 0.76 8.13 10.29
N LYS A 212 1.13 9.31 9.80
CA LYS A 212 0.75 9.81 8.47
C LYS A 212 1.94 10.45 7.77
N PHE A 213 2.00 10.30 6.45
CA PHE A 213 3.02 10.85 5.59
C PHE A 213 2.83 12.36 5.38
N ASP A 214 3.81 13.15 5.80
CA ASP A 214 3.87 14.57 5.52
C ASP A 214 4.62 14.79 4.20
N ALA A 215 3.87 14.83 3.09
CA ALA A 215 4.44 14.98 1.75
C ALA A 215 5.27 16.25 1.56
N LYS A 216 5.05 17.31 2.35
CA LYS A 216 5.86 18.54 2.30
C LYS A 216 7.23 18.35 2.95
N ASN A 217 7.31 17.53 3.99
CA ASN A 217 8.55 17.27 4.74
C ASN A 217 9.16 15.90 4.42
N GLN A 218 8.56 15.13 3.50
CA GLN A 218 8.99 13.80 3.05
C GLN A 218 9.22 12.81 4.22
N VAL A 219 8.36 12.86 5.24
CA VAL A 219 8.55 12.10 6.50
C VAL A 219 7.22 11.63 7.11
N CYS A 220 7.22 10.43 7.69
CA CYS A 220 6.11 9.93 8.49
C CYS A 220 6.05 10.60 9.87
N LYS A 221 4.87 11.10 10.26
CA LYS A 221 4.62 11.76 11.55
C LYS A 221 3.54 11.02 12.35
N PHE A 222 3.89 10.54 13.55
CA PHE A 222 2.94 9.90 14.46
C PHE A 222 1.96 10.92 15.06
N GLN A 223 0.65 10.63 15.01
CA GLN A 223 -0.38 11.49 15.57
C GLN A 223 -0.81 11.04 16.96
N CYS A 224 -0.29 11.71 17.99
CA CYS A 224 -0.70 11.50 19.37
C CYS A 224 -2.19 11.80 19.57
N ARG A 225 -2.95 10.78 19.99
CA ARG A 225 -4.38 10.89 20.33
C ARG A 225 -4.64 11.08 21.82
N LYS A 226 -3.71 10.62 22.66
CA LYS A 226 -3.70 10.72 24.12
C LYS A 226 -2.24 10.72 24.60
N VAL A 227 -2.02 11.11 25.86
CA VAL A 227 -0.72 10.90 26.53
C VAL A 227 -0.50 9.39 26.70
N GLY A 228 0.71 8.92 26.45
CA GLY A 228 1.04 7.49 26.56
C GLY A 228 2.29 7.10 25.76
N LEU A 229 2.55 5.80 25.73
CA LEU A 229 3.55 5.17 24.85
C LEU A 229 2.79 4.33 23.82
N PHE A 230 3.31 4.26 22.59
CA PHE A 230 2.70 3.54 21.48
C PHE A 230 3.78 2.81 20.68
N VAL A 231 3.54 1.57 20.29
CA VAL A 231 4.50 0.80 19.46
C VAL A 231 4.68 1.48 18.09
N ASN A 232 5.92 1.51 17.59
CA ASN A 232 6.15 1.83 16.19
C ASN A 232 5.95 0.56 15.35
N THR A 233 4.80 0.42 14.70
CA THR A 233 4.49 -0.78 13.89
C THR A 233 5.41 -1.01 12.67
N VAL A 234 6.12 0.02 12.18
CA VAL A 234 7.11 -0.14 11.09
C VAL A 234 8.45 -0.63 11.62
N ASN A 235 8.85 -0.17 12.81
CA ASN A 235 10.06 -0.62 13.48
C ASN A 235 9.74 -0.96 14.94
N PRO A 236 9.38 -2.22 15.25
CA PRO A 236 8.97 -2.63 16.59
C PRO A 236 10.02 -2.42 17.69
N SER A 237 11.30 -2.23 17.34
CA SER A 237 12.36 -1.82 18.29
C SER A 237 12.26 -0.35 18.73
N GLN A 238 11.31 0.40 18.17
CA GLN A 238 11.03 1.79 18.49
C GLN A 238 9.60 1.97 19.04
N TYR A 239 9.40 3.06 19.77
CA TYR A 239 8.11 3.47 20.29
C TYR A 239 7.97 4.99 20.37
N TYR A 240 6.75 5.47 20.19
CA TYR A 240 6.40 6.87 20.31
C TYR A 240 5.99 7.18 21.74
N SER A 241 6.69 8.12 22.39
CA SER A 241 6.23 8.75 23.63
C SER A 241 5.45 10.00 23.29
N CYS A 242 4.16 9.97 23.60
CA CYS A 242 3.23 11.07 23.38
C CYS A 242 2.99 11.83 24.68
N TYR A 243 3.29 13.13 24.65
CA TYR A 243 3.03 14.04 25.76
C TYR A 243 2.45 15.36 25.22
N ARG A 244 1.95 16.19 26.15
CA ARG A 244 1.33 17.47 25.83
C ARG A 244 2.30 18.59 26.20
N ASN A 245 2.90 19.24 25.21
CA ASN A 245 3.71 20.43 25.43
C ASN A 245 2.81 21.68 25.34
N ARG A 246 2.50 22.26 26.51
CA ARG A 246 1.53 23.37 26.64
C ARG A 246 0.15 23.00 26.03
N PHE A 247 -0.11 23.46 24.81
CA PHE A 247 -1.36 23.24 24.08
C PHE A 247 -1.19 22.36 22.83
N GLN A 248 0.04 21.94 22.51
CA GLN A 248 0.36 21.10 21.35
C GLN A 248 0.63 19.66 21.79
N TRP A 249 0.36 18.73 20.88
CA TRP A 249 0.72 17.32 21.02
C TRP A 249 2.08 17.08 20.40
N GLU A 250 2.98 16.46 21.14
CA GLU A 250 4.31 16.08 20.65
C GLU A 250 4.49 14.56 20.77
N ALA A 251 5.00 13.96 19.69
CA ALA A 251 5.44 12.57 19.65
C ALA A 251 6.97 12.56 19.61
N LYS A 252 7.61 11.97 20.61
CA LYS A 252 9.05 11.69 20.59
C LYS A 252 9.28 10.22 20.28
N VAL A 253 10.06 9.92 19.24
CA VAL A 253 10.54 8.55 18.97
C VAL A 253 11.60 8.18 20.00
N ASN A 254 11.51 6.98 20.56
CA ASN A 254 12.52 6.37 21.41
C ASN A 254 12.80 4.95 20.91
N THR A 255 13.98 4.43 21.20
CA THR A 255 14.42 3.09 20.79
C THR A 255 14.66 2.24 22.04
N CYS A 256 14.31 0.96 21.97
CA CYS A 256 14.61 0.01 23.03
C CYS A 256 16.13 -0.11 23.24
N SER A 257 16.56 -0.15 24.50
CA SER A 257 17.98 0.01 24.86
C SER A 257 18.88 -1.19 24.57
N LYS A 258 18.29 -2.34 24.19
CA LYS A 258 18.99 -3.58 23.85
C LYS A 258 18.71 -3.93 22.38
N PRO A 259 19.67 -4.56 21.67
CA PRO A 259 19.35 -5.23 20.41
C PRO A 259 18.30 -6.32 20.64
N ASN A 260 17.54 -6.66 19.60
CA ASN A 260 16.49 -7.69 19.62
C ASN A 260 15.39 -7.46 20.67
N TYR A 261 15.19 -6.22 21.14
CA TYR A 261 14.09 -5.87 22.05
C TYR A 261 13.04 -5.03 21.32
N ILE A 262 11.81 -5.51 21.33
CA ILE A 262 10.63 -4.84 20.76
C ILE A 262 9.78 -4.19 21.85
N PHE A 263 9.08 -3.11 21.52
CA PHE A 263 8.19 -2.43 22.45
C PHE A 263 6.81 -3.11 22.51
N ASP A 264 6.44 -3.55 23.71
CA ASP A 264 5.12 -4.09 24.02
C ASP A 264 4.20 -2.97 24.49
N GLU A 265 3.14 -2.68 23.72
CA GLU A 265 2.16 -1.61 24.05
C GLU A 265 1.23 -1.99 25.22
N GLU A 266 1.00 -3.28 25.48
CA GLU A 266 0.16 -3.75 26.59
C GLU A 266 0.92 -3.70 27.92
N LEU A 267 2.17 -4.16 27.92
CA LEU A 267 3.08 -4.07 29.06
C LEU A 267 3.77 -2.71 29.19
N MET A 268 3.59 -1.81 28.22
CA MET A 268 4.16 -0.45 28.14
C MET A 268 5.69 -0.42 28.31
N ARG A 269 6.38 -1.45 27.83
CA ARG A 269 7.82 -1.64 28.02
C ARG A 269 8.48 -2.42 26.88
N CYS A 270 9.78 -2.25 26.71
CA CYS A 270 10.57 -3.12 25.84
C CYS A 270 10.70 -4.53 26.43
N LYS A 271 10.51 -5.54 25.59
CA LYS A 271 10.75 -6.97 25.88
C LYS A 271 11.58 -7.58 24.77
N GLU A 272 12.19 -8.73 25.05
CA GLU A 272 12.91 -9.51 24.03
C GLU A 272 11.94 -9.99 22.93
N ASP A 273 12.38 -9.92 21.67
CA ASP A 273 11.63 -10.41 20.53
C ASP A 273 11.64 -11.96 20.54
N PRO A 274 10.48 -12.63 20.68
CA PRO A 274 10.43 -14.08 20.67
C PRO A 274 10.99 -14.71 19.38
N ASN A 275 10.95 -13.98 18.26
CA ASN A 275 11.40 -14.46 16.95
C ASN A 275 12.91 -14.26 16.72
N ALA A 276 13.58 -13.37 17.46
CA ALA A 276 15.01 -13.10 17.26
C ALA A 276 15.91 -14.30 17.65
N THR A 277 15.45 -15.16 18.55
CA THR A 277 16.16 -16.36 19.01
C THR A 277 16.40 -17.40 17.91
N ALA A 278 15.72 -17.30 16.76
CA ALA A 278 15.88 -18.23 15.65
C ALA A 278 17.06 -17.91 14.71
N THR A 279 17.71 -16.74 14.86
CA THR A 279 18.63 -16.20 13.84
C THR A 279 20.07 -15.98 14.35
N MET A 280 20.41 -16.46 15.55
CA MET A 280 21.75 -16.27 16.16
C MET A 280 22.41 -17.60 16.58
N THR A 281 22.55 -18.52 15.63
CA THR A 281 23.31 -19.77 15.83
C THR A 281 24.32 -20.11 14.73
N GLU A 282 24.66 -19.16 13.84
CA GLU A 282 25.75 -19.37 12.88
C GLU A 282 26.52 -18.06 12.60
N GLY A 283 27.79 -18.03 13.00
CA GLY A 283 28.79 -17.07 12.53
C GLY A 283 29.01 -15.79 13.33
N GLU A 284 29.78 -15.86 14.43
CA GLU A 284 30.68 -14.75 14.79
C GLU A 284 31.95 -15.24 15.54
N VAL A 285 32.93 -15.68 14.75
CA VAL A 285 34.34 -15.86 15.13
C VAL A 285 35.16 -15.36 13.93
N MET A 286 36.19 -14.54 14.18
CA MET A 286 37.04 -13.82 13.20
C MET A 286 36.36 -12.60 12.53
N ASP A 287 37.02 -11.43 12.37
CA ASP A 287 38.19 -10.90 13.07
C ASP A 287 38.26 -9.36 12.92
N GLN A 288 39.07 -8.70 13.74
CA GLN A 288 39.26 -7.24 13.65
C GLN A 288 40.18 -6.87 12.48
N TYR A 289 39.73 -6.01 11.55
CA TYR A 289 40.64 -5.08 10.85
C TYR A 289 39.95 -3.75 10.50
N GLN A 290 40.47 -2.67 11.07
CA GLN A 290 40.22 -1.30 10.59
C GLN A 290 41.09 -1.01 9.36
N VAL A 291 40.74 0.01 8.55
CA VAL A 291 41.48 1.29 8.45
C VAL A 291 40.98 2.17 7.27
N ALA A 292 40.89 3.48 7.54
CA ALA A 292 40.92 4.65 6.62
C ALA A 292 39.92 4.82 5.45
N SER A 293 38.96 5.71 5.71
CA SER A 293 38.69 6.97 5.00
C SER A 293 39.63 7.49 3.89
N LEU A 294 39.04 8.03 2.82
CA LEU A 294 39.36 9.25 2.02
C LEU A 294 38.17 9.39 1.04
N SER A 295 37.24 10.35 1.12
CA SER A 295 37.31 11.82 0.91
C SER A 295 37.66 12.27 -0.51
N ASP A 296 36.95 13.33 -0.93
CA ASP A 296 37.11 14.19 -2.12
C ASP A 296 36.20 13.78 -3.30
N SER A 297 35.08 14.45 -3.61
CA SER A 297 34.83 15.88 -3.91
C SER A 297 35.56 16.38 -5.16
N TYR A 298 34.82 16.67 -6.24
CA TYR A 298 35.00 17.91 -7.02
C TYR A 298 33.77 18.24 -7.88
N SER A 299 33.59 19.54 -8.13
CA SER A 299 32.36 20.13 -8.66
C SER A 299 32.37 20.39 -10.17
N THR A 300 31.16 20.49 -10.74
CA THR A 300 30.71 21.44 -11.78
C THR A 300 31.66 21.86 -12.93
N ASN A 301 31.14 21.79 -14.16
CA ASN A 301 31.22 22.94 -15.08
C ASN A 301 30.01 22.99 -16.03
N SER A 302 29.66 24.22 -16.44
CA SER A 302 28.52 24.58 -17.29
C SER A 302 28.98 24.90 -18.73
N ALA A 303 28.03 25.41 -19.55
CA ALA A 303 28.21 26.03 -20.90
C ALA A 303 28.25 25.02 -22.07
N GLU A 304 27.67 25.25 -23.25
CA GLU A 304 26.71 26.27 -23.75
C GLU A 304 26.15 25.81 -25.12
N LYS A 305 24.99 26.32 -25.58
CA LYS A 305 24.55 26.45 -27.02
C LYS A 305 24.55 25.17 -27.90
N THR A 306 23.53 24.89 -28.72
CA THR A 306 23.18 25.70 -29.93
C THR A 306 21.88 25.18 -30.57
N THR A 307 20.96 26.07 -30.95
CA THR A 307 19.82 25.82 -31.88
C THR A 307 20.26 26.16 -33.33
N PRO A 308 19.68 25.58 -34.41
CA PRO A 308 18.26 25.84 -34.77
C PRO A 308 17.46 24.79 -35.61
N ALA A 309 16.13 24.98 -35.61
CA ALA A 309 15.12 24.73 -36.68
C ALA A 309 15.24 23.47 -37.59
N SER A 310 14.28 22.54 -37.60
CA SER A 310 13.11 22.47 -38.55
C SER A 310 12.48 21.05 -38.51
N SER A 311 11.24 20.73 -38.97
CA SER A 311 10.02 21.49 -39.31
C SER A 311 8.80 20.54 -39.54
N SER A 312 7.58 21.10 -39.50
CA SER A 312 6.35 20.72 -40.27
C SER A 312 5.68 19.32 -40.19
N SER A 313 4.37 19.35 -39.86
CA SER A 313 3.26 18.49 -40.37
C SER A 313 3.24 16.98 -40.03
N SER A 314 2.10 16.27 -39.93
CA SER A 314 0.69 16.58 -40.27
C SER A 314 -0.35 15.83 -39.40
N ILE A 315 -1.46 16.53 -39.16
CA ILE A 315 -2.85 16.08 -39.02
C ILE A 315 -3.16 14.67 -39.57
N SER A 316 -3.84 13.82 -38.78
CA SER A 316 -5.11 13.20 -39.20
C SER A 316 -5.98 12.75 -38.01
N THR A 317 -7.29 12.84 -38.21
CA THR A 317 -8.36 12.41 -37.31
C THR A 317 -8.73 10.95 -37.52
N ASP A 318 -9.21 10.25 -36.49
CA ASP A 318 -10.48 9.51 -36.68
C ASP A 318 -11.27 9.20 -35.39
N LYS A 319 -12.57 8.93 -35.56
CA LYS A 319 -13.61 8.78 -34.51
C LYS A 319 -13.81 7.31 -34.07
N PRO A 320 -14.49 7.07 -32.92
CA PRO A 320 -14.63 5.72 -32.36
C PRO A 320 -15.87 4.97 -32.89
N THR A 321 -15.75 3.65 -32.99
CA THR A 321 -16.86 2.73 -33.29
C THR A 321 -17.49 2.19 -32.00
N LYS A 322 -18.81 2.23 -31.96
CA LYS A 322 -19.70 1.78 -30.87
C LYS A 322 -19.99 0.28 -31.02
N VAL A 323 -19.94 -0.50 -29.93
CA VAL A 323 -20.49 -1.86 -29.84
C VAL A 323 -21.39 -1.96 -28.60
N GLU A 324 -22.40 -2.83 -28.68
CA GLU A 324 -23.61 -2.78 -27.86
C GLU A 324 -23.55 -3.62 -26.58
N ALA A 325 -24.45 -3.33 -25.65
CA ALA A 325 -24.60 -4.04 -24.39
C ALA A 325 -25.49 -5.28 -24.53
N SER A 326 -25.22 -6.31 -23.72
CA SER A 326 -26.12 -7.45 -23.50
C SER A 326 -26.47 -7.51 -22.01
N SER A 327 -27.75 -7.67 -21.68
CA SER A 327 -28.26 -7.66 -20.31
C SER A 327 -28.47 -9.07 -19.77
N GLY A 328 -27.95 -9.33 -18.56
CA GLY A 328 -28.26 -10.52 -17.77
C GLY A 328 -28.58 -10.13 -16.34
N ASN A 329 -29.82 -10.35 -15.91
CA ASN A 329 -30.24 -10.16 -14.52
C ASN A 329 -29.90 -11.40 -13.68
N PRO A 330 -29.19 -11.29 -12.55
CA PRO A 330 -29.23 -12.28 -11.49
C PRO A 330 -30.30 -11.94 -10.43
N VAL A 331 -30.89 -12.99 -9.86
CA VAL A 331 -31.93 -12.93 -8.83
C VAL A 331 -31.30 -12.56 -7.47
N VAL A 332 -31.90 -11.62 -6.74
CA VAL A 332 -31.47 -11.23 -5.38
C VAL A 332 -32.33 -11.93 -4.34
N SER A 333 -31.71 -12.72 -3.47
CA SER A 333 -32.33 -13.34 -2.30
C SER A 333 -32.34 -12.35 -1.12
N VAL A 334 -33.50 -12.14 -0.51
CA VAL A 334 -33.62 -11.27 0.67
C VAL A 334 -33.23 -12.04 1.93
N VAL A 335 -32.16 -11.62 2.59
CA VAL A 335 -31.84 -12.02 3.97
C VAL A 335 -32.29 -10.89 4.90
N LEU A 336 -33.06 -11.21 5.94
CA LEU A 336 -33.45 -10.23 6.95
C LEU A 336 -32.23 -9.82 7.78
N ALA A 337 -32.01 -8.52 7.92
CA ALA A 337 -30.96 -7.96 8.77
C ALA A 337 -31.50 -7.59 10.16
N ASP A 338 -30.74 -7.94 11.20
CA ASP A 338 -31.04 -7.60 12.59
C ASP A 338 -30.89 -6.10 12.91
N THR A 339 -31.45 -5.72 14.05
CA THR A 339 -31.67 -4.32 14.49
C THR A 339 -30.40 -3.46 14.59
N VAL A 340 -30.47 -2.26 14.01
CA VAL A 340 -29.39 -1.25 14.01
C VAL A 340 -29.13 -0.64 15.39
N PRO A 341 -27.86 -0.51 15.85
CA PRO A 341 -27.53 0.17 17.11
C PRO A 341 -27.53 1.70 16.96
N VAL A 342 -28.36 2.39 17.74
CA VAL A 342 -28.39 3.86 17.81
C VAL A 342 -27.15 4.40 18.55
N ARG A 343 -26.46 5.40 17.98
CA ARG A 343 -25.28 6.02 18.61
C ARG A 343 -25.59 6.61 19.99
N ARG A 344 -24.79 6.24 21.00
CA ARG A 344 -24.86 6.77 22.38
C ARG A 344 -24.82 8.30 22.44
N ASP A 345 -24.07 8.95 21.56
CA ASP A 345 -23.84 10.40 21.56
C ASP A 345 -25.14 11.20 21.37
N CYS A 346 -26.06 10.69 20.54
CA CYS A 346 -27.37 11.31 20.31
C CYS A 346 -28.28 11.21 21.54
N LEU A 347 -28.25 10.05 22.22
CA LEU A 347 -28.97 9.85 23.48
C LEU A 347 -28.46 10.76 24.59
N GLN A 348 -27.14 10.99 24.65
CA GLN A 348 -26.53 11.87 25.64
C GLN A 348 -26.88 13.34 25.38
N PHE A 349 -26.83 13.80 24.12
CA PHE A 349 -27.26 15.14 23.75
C PHE A 349 -28.74 15.39 24.08
N LEU A 350 -29.63 14.42 23.81
CA LEU A 350 -31.05 14.50 24.17
C LEU A 350 -31.26 14.52 25.69
N LYS A 351 -30.48 13.75 26.48
CA LYS A 351 -30.53 13.81 27.95
C LYS A 351 -30.13 15.18 28.49
N ASP A 352 -29.00 15.72 28.06
CA ASP A 352 -28.52 17.05 28.46
C ASP A 352 -29.55 18.15 28.11
N LEU A 353 -30.19 18.04 26.96
CA LEU A 353 -31.17 19.01 26.47
C LEU A 353 -32.52 18.89 27.20
N MET A 354 -32.93 17.68 27.62
CA MET A 354 -34.11 17.48 28.48
C MET A 354 -33.86 17.90 29.94
N GLN A 355 -32.66 17.66 30.48
CA GLN A 355 -32.29 18.12 31.83
C GLN A 355 -32.22 19.65 31.91
N LYS A 356 -31.58 20.33 30.94
CA LYS A 356 -31.50 21.80 30.91
C LYS A 356 -32.86 22.50 30.85
N ASN A 357 -33.91 21.80 30.42
CA ASN A 357 -35.27 22.33 30.31
C ASN A 357 -36.24 21.81 31.40
N ASN A 358 -35.75 21.10 32.43
CA ASN A 358 -36.58 20.49 33.49
C ASN A 358 -37.70 19.56 32.96
N ILE A 359 -37.49 18.90 31.82
CA ILE A 359 -38.48 18.01 31.19
C ILE A 359 -38.47 16.61 31.82
N LEU A 360 -37.31 16.18 32.31
CA LEU A 360 -37.16 14.96 33.11
C LEU A 360 -37.01 15.35 34.59
N LYS A 361 -37.95 14.89 35.41
CA LYS A 361 -37.82 14.77 36.88
C LYS A 361 -37.67 13.29 37.24
#